data_AF-A0A317SSU8-F1
#
_entry.id   AF-A0A317SSU8-F1
#
_cell.length_a   1.000
_cell.length_b   1.000
_cell.length_c   1.000
_cell.angle_alpha   90.00
_cell.angle_beta   90.00
_cell.angle_gamma   90.00
#
_symmetry.space_group_name_H-M   'P 1'
#
loop_
_entity.id
_entity.type
_entity.pdbx_description
1 polymer ?
#
loop_
_entity_poly.entity_id
_entity_poly.type
_entity_poly.pdbx_seq_one_letter_code
_entity_poly.pdbx_strand_id
1 'polypeptide(L)'
;PPIPATTARSPDVPTFLKQIGRNTIQHAPKFETWEQFFSLTSKQLRNLGVEPPRDRRYILHWRERYRVLNGDVVLKEHKRGVKVDGGERRRASVLAKRRAEERKE
;
A
#
# COMPACT_ATOMS: atom_id res chain seq x y z
N PRO A 1 6.98 -21.45 2.53
CA PRO A 1 5.98 -21.32 3.61
C PRO A 1 4.61 -21.71 3.06
N PRO A 2 3.69 -22.25 3.88
CA PRO A 2 2.36 -22.63 3.42
C PRO A 2 1.61 -21.41 2.87
N ILE A 3 0.82 -21.65 1.82
CA ILE A 3 -0.02 -20.63 1.20
C ILE A 3 -1.33 -20.60 1.99
N PRO A 4 -1.73 -19.45 2.57
CA PRO A 4 -2.97 -19.36 3.32
C PRO A 4 -4.17 -19.41 2.38
N ALA A 5 -5.28 -19.98 2.85
CA ALA A 5 -6.52 -20.03 2.08
C ALA A 5 -7.11 -18.62 1.86
N THR A 6 -7.87 -18.48 0.78
CA THR A 6 -8.71 -17.30 0.54
C THR A 6 -9.83 -17.25 1.57
N THR A 7 -10.24 -16.04 1.95
CA THR A 7 -11.37 -15.83 2.87
C THR A 7 -12.53 -15.17 2.13
N ALA A 8 -13.75 -15.27 2.65
CA ALA A 8 -14.91 -14.59 2.07
C ALA A 8 -14.68 -13.06 1.92
N ARG A 9 -13.87 -12.47 2.80
CA ARG A 9 -13.51 -11.04 2.77
C ARG A 9 -12.43 -10.71 1.74
N SER A 10 -11.53 -11.64 1.44
CA SER A 10 -10.46 -11.49 0.46
C SER A 10 -10.41 -12.74 -0.43
N PRO A 11 -11.32 -12.83 -1.41
CA PRO A 11 -11.42 -13.98 -2.28
C PRO A 11 -10.32 -14.00 -3.35
N ASP A 12 -9.76 -12.84 -3.72
CA ASP A 12 -8.82 -12.68 -4.82
C ASP A 12 -7.70 -11.65 -4.51
N VAL A 13 -6.64 -11.67 -5.31
CA VAL A 13 -5.50 -10.75 -5.17
C VAL A 13 -5.90 -9.28 -5.37
N PRO A 14 -6.71 -8.91 -6.38
CA PRO A 14 -7.21 -7.54 -6.53
C PRO A 14 -7.94 -7.01 -5.28
N THR A 15 -8.84 -7.79 -4.66
CA THR A 15 -9.54 -7.36 -3.44
C THR A 15 -8.57 -7.20 -2.27
N PHE A 16 -7.62 -8.12 -2.10
CA PHE A 16 -6.59 -8.01 -1.07
C PHE A 16 -5.79 -6.70 -1.22
N LEU A 17 -5.28 -6.41 -2.42
CA LEU A 17 -4.51 -5.20 -2.70
C LEU A 17 -5.34 -3.92 -2.55
N LYS A 18 -6.63 -3.97 -2.92
CA LYS A 18 -7.56 -2.86 -2.70
C LYS A 18 -7.76 -2.57 -1.22
N GLN A 19 -7.93 -3.60 -0.39
CA GLN A 19 -8.19 -3.45 1.06
C GLN A 19 -7.00 -2.89 1.84
N ILE A 20 -5.77 -3.30 1.51
CA ILE A 20 -4.56 -2.76 2.14
C ILE A 20 -4.24 -1.32 1.70
N GLY A 21 -4.84 -0.83 0.61
CA GLY A 21 -4.74 0.55 0.15
C GLY A 21 -3.35 0.93 -0.38
N ARG A 22 -2.92 2.18 -0.12
CA ARG A 22 -1.67 2.80 -0.62
C ARG A 22 -1.48 2.70 -2.14
N ASN A 23 -2.58 2.71 -2.90
CA ASN A 23 -2.59 2.51 -4.35
C ASN A 23 -1.92 1.21 -4.83
N THR A 24 -1.83 0.18 -3.99
CA THR A 24 -1.16 -1.08 -4.35
C THR A 24 -1.93 -1.91 -5.39
N ILE A 25 -3.22 -1.60 -5.61
CA ILE A 25 -4.08 -2.23 -6.63
C ILE A 25 -3.48 -2.12 -8.05
N GLN A 26 -2.69 -1.10 -8.34
CA GLN A 26 -2.00 -0.94 -9.63
C GLN A 26 -1.09 -2.12 -10.00
N HIS A 27 -0.66 -2.91 -9.00
CA HIS A 27 0.18 -4.09 -9.22
C HIS A 27 -0.64 -5.38 -9.44
N ALA A 28 -1.97 -5.34 -9.31
CA ALA A 28 -2.82 -6.52 -9.45
C ALA A 28 -2.63 -7.27 -10.78
N PRO A 29 -2.48 -6.60 -11.96
CA PRO A 29 -2.27 -7.30 -13.24
C PRO A 29 -0.98 -8.12 -13.32
N LYS A 30 -0.05 -7.96 -12.36
CA LYS A 30 1.23 -8.68 -12.32
C LYS A 30 1.12 -10.04 -11.65
N PHE A 31 -0.05 -10.34 -11.08
CA PHE A 31 -0.33 -11.58 -10.37
C PHE A 31 -1.49 -12.28 -11.06
N GLU A 32 -1.26 -13.50 -11.51
CA GLU A 32 -2.26 -14.33 -12.18
C GLU A 32 -3.05 -15.15 -11.16
N THR A 33 -2.38 -15.67 -10.13
CA THR A 33 -2.98 -16.57 -9.14
C THR A 33 -2.68 -16.15 -7.70
N TRP A 34 -3.52 -16.61 -6.77
CA TRP A 34 -3.34 -16.39 -5.34
C TRP A 34 -2.05 -17.04 -4.82
N GLU A 35 -1.75 -18.24 -5.33
CA GLU A 35 -0.55 -19.01 -5.00
C GLU A 35 0.71 -18.28 -5.45
N GLN A 36 0.70 -17.73 -6.67
CA GLN A 36 1.80 -16.91 -7.18
C GLN A 36 2.00 -15.69 -6.27
N PHE A 37 0.93 -14.98 -5.93
CA PHE A 37 1.00 -13.82 -5.05
C PHE A 37 1.63 -14.14 -3.69
N PHE A 38 1.29 -15.26 -3.05
CA PHE A 38 1.84 -15.64 -1.74
C PHE A 38 3.20 -16.35 -1.77
N SER A 39 3.62 -16.89 -2.92
CA SER A 39 4.91 -17.58 -3.08
C SER A 39 6.05 -16.64 -3.48
N LEU A 40 5.79 -15.61 -4.29
CA LEU A 40 6.84 -14.74 -4.84
C LEU A 40 7.68 -14.05 -3.77
N THR A 41 9.00 -14.11 -3.93
CA THR A 41 10.00 -13.46 -3.07
C THR A 41 10.17 -11.98 -3.39
N SER A 42 10.81 -11.23 -2.48
CA SER A 42 11.11 -9.80 -2.70
C SER A 42 11.91 -9.53 -4.00
N LYS A 43 12.86 -10.39 -4.34
CA LYS A 43 13.65 -10.25 -5.59
C LYS A 43 12.79 -10.49 -6.83
N GLN A 44 11.93 -11.52 -6.81
CA GLN A 44 11.03 -11.79 -7.93
C GLN A 44 9.98 -10.69 -8.11
N LEU A 45 9.42 -10.16 -7.01
CA LEU A 45 8.51 -9.02 -7.04
C LEU A 45 9.18 -7.77 -7.65
N ARG A 46 10.46 -7.52 -7.34
CA ARG A 46 11.23 -6.46 -7.98
C ARG A 46 11.34 -6.69 -9.49
N ASN A 47 11.66 -7.91 -9.92
CA ASN A 47 11.81 -8.24 -11.34
C ASN A 47 10.48 -8.14 -12.11
N LEU A 48 9.35 -8.47 -11.47
CA LEU A 48 7.99 -8.22 -11.99
C LEU A 48 7.60 -6.73 -12.01
N GLY A 49 8.47 -5.85 -11.50
CA GLY A 49 8.28 -4.41 -11.49
C GLY A 49 7.36 -3.89 -10.38
N VAL A 50 7.16 -4.63 -9.30
CA VAL A 50 6.43 -4.13 -8.11
C VAL A 50 7.31 -3.07 -7.43
N GLU A 51 7.20 -1.85 -7.94
CA GLU A 51 7.94 -0.66 -7.54
C GLU A 51 6.94 0.46 -7.19
N PRO A 52 7.26 1.34 -6.23
CA PRO A 52 8.54 1.49 -5.51
C PRO A 52 8.82 0.41 -4.44
N PRO A 53 10.05 0.32 -3.87
CA PRO A 53 10.40 -0.71 -2.88
C PRO A 53 9.60 -0.59 -1.58
N ARG A 54 9.00 0.57 -1.33
CA ARG A 54 8.11 0.83 -0.21
C ARG A 54 6.80 0.05 -0.33
N ASP A 55 6.27 -0.07 -1.54
CA ASP A 55 5.01 -0.76 -1.80
C ASP A 55 5.25 -2.28 -1.76
N ARG A 56 6.36 -2.75 -2.35
CA ARG A 56 6.81 -4.14 -2.22
C ARG A 56 6.97 -4.60 -0.77
N ARG A 57 7.68 -3.81 0.06
CA ARG A 57 7.83 -4.11 1.49
C ARG A 57 6.49 -4.11 2.23
N TYR A 58 5.59 -3.19 1.86
CA TYR A 58 4.26 -3.10 2.46
C TYR A 58 3.38 -4.31 2.12
N ILE A 59 3.38 -4.75 0.86
CA ILE A 59 2.67 -5.94 0.41
C ILE A 59 3.20 -7.18 1.13
N LEU A 60 4.53 -7.34 1.22
CA LEU A 60 5.15 -8.47 1.94
C LEU A 60 4.77 -8.50 3.42
N HIS A 61 4.74 -7.33 4.08
CA HIS A 61 4.29 -7.22 5.46
C HIS A 61 2.85 -7.71 5.64
N TRP A 62 1.93 -7.28 4.77
CA TRP A 62 0.53 -7.73 4.84
C TRP A 62 0.35 -9.19 4.48
N ARG A 63 1.10 -9.71 3.48
CA ARG A 63 1.11 -11.14 3.14
C ARG A 63 1.51 -11.99 4.34
N GLU A 64 2.58 -11.60 5.03
CA GLU A 64 3.03 -12.35 6.20
C GLU A 64 2.04 -12.24 7.35
N ARG A 65 1.48 -11.05 7.59
CA ARG A 65 0.45 -10.86 8.61
C ARG A 65 -0.82 -11.70 8.32
N TYR A 66 -1.25 -11.77 7.07
CA TYR A 66 -2.36 -12.60 6.64
C TYR A 66 -2.05 -14.10 6.82
N ARG A 67 -0.82 -14.52 6.52
CA ARG A 67 -0.36 -15.91 6.71
C ARG A 67 -0.35 -16.31 8.19
N VAL A 68 0.26 -15.50 9.06
CA VAL A 68 0.38 -15.80 10.49
C VAL A 68 -0.99 -15.87 11.17
N LEU A 69 -1.92 -15.01 10.76
CA LEU A 69 -3.29 -14.99 11.30
C LEU A 69 -4.26 -15.88 10.51
N ASN A 70 -3.77 -16.70 9.58
CA ASN A 70 -4.58 -17.60 8.74
C ASN A 70 -5.82 -16.93 8.10
N GLY A 71 -5.65 -15.69 7.64
CA GLY A 71 -6.72 -14.89 7.05
C GLY A 71 -7.66 -14.20 8.03
N ASP A 72 -7.56 -14.45 9.35
CA ASP A 72 -8.29 -13.72 10.39
C ASP A 72 -7.62 -12.38 10.71
N VAL A 73 -7.53 -11.54 9.67
CA VAL A 73 -6.97 -10.21 9.77
C VAL A 73 -7.85 -9.20 9.05
N VAL A 74 -8.09 -8.08 9.72
CA VAL A 74 -8.73 -6.92 9.10
C VAL A 74 -7.71 -6.23 8.21
N LEU A 75 -7.77 -6.49 6.90
CA LEU A 75 -6.99 -5.73 5.91
C LEU A 75 -7.50 -4.30 5.86
N LYS A 76 -6.64 -3.36 6.26
CA LYS A 76 -6.94 -1.94 6.28
C LYS A 76 -5.68 -1.14 5.99
N GLU A 77 -5.82 -0.07 5.22
CA GLU A 77 -4.71 0.82 4.96
C GLU A 77 -4.12 1.41 6.26
N HIS A 78 -2.82 1.16 6.45
CA HIS A 78 -2.01 1.91 7.40
C HIS A 78 -1.64 3.23 6.73
N LYS A 79 -2.44 4.28 6.95
CA LYS A 79 -2.24 5.59 6.30
C LYS A 79 -0.85 6.14 6.57
N ARG A 80 -0.29 6.84 5.58
CA ARG A 80 1.00 7.54 5.72
C ARG A 80 0.75 8.91 6.35
N GLY A 81 1.64 9.35 7.23
CA GLY A 81 1.61 10.73 7.73
C GLY A 81 1.84 11.72 6.59
N VAL A 82 1.01 12.76 6.54
CA VAL A 82 1.10 13.86 5.56
C VAL A 82 1.48 15.13 6.30
N LYS A 83 2.31 15.97 5.68
CA LYS A 83 2.65 17.29 6.23
C LYS A 83 1.50 18.26 5.95
N VAL A 84 0.96 18.86 7.00
CA VAL A 84 -0.04 19.95 6.89
C VAL A 84 0.68 21.27 6.71
N ASP A 85 0.32 22.03 5.67
CA ASP A 85 0.86 23.35 5.33
C ASP A 85 2.40 23.41 5.33
N GLY A 86 3.05 22.45 4.66
CA GLY A 86 4.52 22.41 4.57
C GLY A 86 5.26 21.91 5.82
N GLY A 87 4.53 21.60 6.90
CA GLY A 87 5.04 21.17 8.20
C GLY A 87 5.42 22.34 9.10
N GLU A 88 5.75 22.05 10.36
CA GLU A 88 6.00 23.05 11.41
C GLU A 88 6.89 24.21 10.97
N ARG A 89 8.10 23.93 10.47
CA ARG A 89 9.09 24.95 10.09
C ARG A 89 8.67 25.83 8.90
N ARG A 90 7.83 25.33 7.98
CA ARG A 90 7.45 26.04 6.76
C ARG A 90 6.02 26.55 6.77
N ARG A 91 5.25 26.29 7.83
CA ARG A 91 3.84 26.66 7.91
C ARG A 91 3.62 28.15 7.69
N ALA A 92 4.37 28.99 8.40
CA ALA A 92 4.22 30.44 8.31
C ALA A 92 4.49 30.97 6.89
N SER A 93 5.56 30.51 6.24
CA SER A 93 5.91 30.95 4.89
C SER A 93 4.94 30.45 3.83
N VAL A 94 4.47 29.20 3.94
CA VAL A 94 3.46 28.63 3.04
C VAL A 94 2.13 29.41 3.16
N LEU A 95 1.67 29.66 4.38
CA LEU A 95 0.43 30.41 4.61
C LEU A 95 0.54 31.87 4.15
N ALA A 96 1.68 32.53 4.40
CA ALA A 96 1.91 33.90 3.95
C ALA A 96 1.91 34.00 2.42
N LYS A 97 2.54 33.05 1.72
CA LYS A 97 2.55 32.99 0.26
C LYS A 97 1.14 32.78 -0.28
N ARG A 98 0.38 31.83 0.27
CA ARG A 98 -1.01 31.56 -0.14
C ARG A 98 -1.91 32.80 0.01
N ARG A 99 -1.85 33.48 1.16
CA ARG A 99 -2.60 34.74 1.39
C ARG A 99 -2.18 35.90 0.49
N ALA A 100 -0.94 35.88 -0.04
CA ALA A 100 -0.49 36.89 -0.98
C ALA A 100 -0.99 36.60 -2.40
N GLU A 101 -1.10 35.33 -2.79
CA GLU A 101 -1.72 34.90 -4.05
C GLU A 101 -3.22 35.19 -4.04
N GLU A 102 -3.93 34.81 -2.97
CA GLU A 102 -5.37 35.08 -2.78
C GLU A 102 -5.75 36.56 -2.81
N ARG A 103 -4.80 37.48 -2.56
CA ARG A 103 -5.04 38.94 -2.63
C ARG A 103 -4.77 39.55 -4.00
N LYS A 104 -4.09 38.81 -4.88
CA LYS A 104 -3.82 39.23 -6.26
C LYS A 104 -4.94 38.83 -7.21
N GLU A 105 -5.62 37.72 -6.89
CA GLU A 105 -6.90 37.34 -7.47
C GLU A 105 -8.02 38.27 -6.99
#